data_AF-A0A2V5JTA9-F1
#
_entry.id   AF-A0A2V5JTA9-F1
#
_cell.length_a   1.000
_cell.length_b   1.000
_cell.length_c   1.000
_cell.angle_alpha   90.00
_cell.angle_beta   90.00
_cell.angle_gamma   90.00
#
_symmetry.space_group_name_H-M   'P 1'
#
loop_
_entity.id
_entity.type
_entity.pdbx_description
1 polymer ?
#
loop_
_entity_poly.entity_id
_entity_poly.type
_entity_poly.pdbx_seq_one_letter_code
_entity_poly.pdbx_strand_id
1 'polypeptide(L)'
;MKGIRFGTKADLWTGEADPEVAAKGLAHPADTYSLSGSLVGNVWKPTFRNGDESGTLDLPLPAKMLRYAADIHDGRTKPGYPEPVLYKEWRFEGEVNGTGVFKAGITPRTKYVLVFQGRGNSCDGAEDFTHWQLKITGKKADYSFYGELGAPVPEKQNE
;
A
#
# COMPACT_ATOMS: atom_id res chain seq x y z
N MET A 1 14.46 4.11 0.54
CA MET A 1 13.51 2.98 0.62
C MET A 1 13.90 1.89 -0.38
N LYS A 2 15.09 1.29 -0.21
CA LYS A 2 15.43 0.08 -0.95
C LYS A 2 14.73 -1.10 -0.25
N GLY A 3 14.21 -2.08 -0.99
CA GLY A 3 13.69 -3.33 -0.43
C GLY A 3 12.17 -3.48 -0.36
N ILE A 4 11.37 -2.40 -0.34
CA ILE A 4 9.90 -2.53 -0.37
C ILE A 4 9.44 -2.94 -1.77
N ARG A 5 8.61 -3.98 -1.83
CA ARG A 5 7.92 -4.43 -3.05
C ARG A 5 6.50 -4.81 -2.71
N PHE A 6 5.57 -4.44 -3.57
CA PHE A 6 4.21 -4.97 -3.47
C PHE A 6 4.23 -6.48 -3.71
N GLY A 7 3.37 -7.21 -2.98
CA GLY A 7 3.03 -8.58 -3.29
C GLY A 7 2.28 -8.71 -4.61
N THR A 8 1.80 -9.91 -4.90
CA THR A 8 1.16 -10.23 -6.18
C THR A 8 -0.35 -10.10 -6.18
N LYS A 9 -0.95 -9.71 -5.04
CA LYS A 9 -2.39 -9.57 -4.86
C LYS A 9 -2.74 -8.29 -4.11
N ALA A 10 -3.93 -7.79 -4.38
CA ALA A 10 -4.57 -6.72 -3.64
C ALA A 10 -6.05 -7.03 -3.46
N ASP A 11 -6.54 -6.91 -2.24
CA ASP A 11 -7.95 -7.08 -1.90
C ASP A 11 -8.62 -5.72 -1.77
N LEU A 12 -9.75 -5.55 -2.45
CA LEU A 12 -10.56 -4.35 -2.44
C LEU A 12 -11.47 -4.36 -1.20
N TRP A 13 -11.52 -3.22 -0.51
CA TRP A 13 -12.48 -2.99 0.54
C TRP A 13 -13.14 -1.62 0.39
N THR A 14 -14.45 -1.63 0.52
CA THR A 14 -15.32 -0.48 0.35
C THR A 14 -16.00 -0.19 1.69
N GLY A 15 -16.16 1.10 2.02
CA GLY A 15 -16.81 1.52 3.27
C GLY A 15 -18.32 1.26 3.30
N GLU A 16 -18.91 0.81 2.18
CA GLU A 16 -20.35 0.65 2.00
C GLU A 16 -20.74 -0.81 1.78
N ALA A 17 -21.88 -1.20 2.36
CA ALA A 17 -22.45 -2.55 2.28
C ALA A 17 -23.20 -2.83 0.96
N ASP A 18 -23.50 -1.79 0.17
CA ASP A 18 -24.18 -1.91 -1.12
C ASP A 18 -23.15 -2.06 -2.25
N PRO A 19 -23.09 -3.20 -2.97
CA PRO A 19 -22.14 -3.43 -4.05
C PRO A 19 -22.25 -2.46 -5.23
N GLU A 20 -23.40 -1.81 -5.46
CA GLU A 20 -23.57 -0.81 -6.54
C GLU A 20 -23.03 0.58 -6.15
N VAL A 21 -22.89 0.85 -4.85
CA VAL A 21 -22.26 2.08 -4.32
C VAL A 21 -20.82 1.84 -3.86
N ALA A 22 -20.53 0.60 -3.46
CA ALA A 22 -19.22 0.08 -3.14
C ALA A 22 -18.29 0.26 -4.34
N ALA A 23 -17.13 0.89 -4.10
CA ALA A 23 -16.10 1.15 -5.09
C ALA A 23 -16.45 2.21 -6.15
N LYS A 24 -17.23 3.22 -5.75
CA LYS A 24 -17.36 4.48 -6.47
C LYS A 24 -15.99 4.92 -7.04
N GLY A 25 -15.92 5.01 -8.36
CA GLY A 25 -14.71 5.44 -9.08
C GLY A 25 -13.88 4.33 -9.74
N LEU A 26 -14.24 3.06 -9.56
CA LEU A 26 -13.67 1.93 -10.29
C LEU A 26 -14.59 1.48 -11.42
N ALA A 27 -14.02 1.18 -12.59
CA ALA A 27 -14.73 0.43 -13.63
C ALA A 27 -14.66 -1.07 -13.28
N HIS A 28 -15.81 -1.74 -13.27
CA HIS A 28 -15.99 -3.18 -12.98
C HIS A 28 -15.17 -3.66 -11.76
N PRO A 29 -15.55 -3.20 -10.54
CA PRO A 29 -14.85 -3.59 -9.34
C PRO A 29 -14.86 -5.12 -9.14
N ALA A 30 -13.77 -5.63 -8.58
CA ALA A 30 -13.65 -7.02 -8.14
C ALA A 30 -13.07 -7.07 -6.73
N ASP A 31 -13.39 -8.13 -5.99
CA ASP A 31 -12.93 -8.27 -4.60
C ASP A 31 -11.41 -8.42 -4.51
N THR A 32 -10.79 -9.06 -5.50
CA THR A 32 -9.34 -9.28 -5.53
C THR A 32 -8.78 -8.96 -6.92
N TYR A 33 -7.62 -8.31 -6.93
CA TYR A 33 -6.84 -7.99 -8.12
C TYR A 33 -5.50 -8.70 -8.07
N SER A 34 -5.00 -9.11 -9.24
CA SER A 34 -3.57 -9.38 -9.38
C SER A 34 -2.82 -8.04 -9.35
N LEU A 35 -1.74 -8.00 -8.58
CA LEU A 35 -0.93 -6.81 -8.37
C LEU A 35 0.47 -7.02 -8.90
N SER A 36 0.98 -5.96 -9.52
CA SER A 36 2.39 -5.81 -9.85
C SER A 36 2.75 -4.36 -9.63
N GLY A 37 3.99 -4.04 -9.28
CA GLY A 37 4.34 -2.65 -9.06
C GLY A 37 5.71 -2.51 -8.45
N SER A 38 6.33 -1.37 -8.75
CA SER A 38 7.63 -0.99 -8.21
C SER A 38 7.69 0.52 -8.07
N LEU A 39 8.72 0.95 -7.35
CA LEU A 39 9.13 2.35 -7.32
C LEU A 39 9.93 2.62 -8.60
N VAL A 40 9.44 3.55 -9.44
CA VAL A 40 10.13 4.00 -10.65
C VAL A 40 10.46 5.48 -10.46
N GLY A 41 11.75 5.78 -10.29
CA GLY A 41 12.18 7.10 -9.83
C GLY A 41 11.62 7.40 -8.44
N ASN A 42 10.80 8.45 -8.33
CA ASN A 42 10.11 8.84 -7.09
C ASN A 42 8.59 8.60 -7.17
N VAL A 43 8.12 7.63 -7.96
CA VAL A 43 6.69 7.32 -8.09
C VAL A 43 6.48 5.83 -7.92
N TRP A 44 5.62 5.44 -6.96
CA TRP A 44 5.14 4.07 -6.91
C TRP A 44 4.11 3.88 -8.01
N LYS A 45 4.30 2.84 -8.83
CA LYS A 45 3.45 2.53 -9.99
C LYS A 45 2.76 1.16 -9.86
N PRO A 46 1.90 0.94 -8.86
CA PRO A 46 1.13 -0.31 -8.78
C PRO A 46 0.14 -0.42 -9.94
N THR A 47 0.16 -1.56 -10.60
CA THR A 47 -0.74 -1.98 -11.66
C THR A 47 -1.60 -3.13 -11.16
N PHE A 48 -2.92 -2.90 -11.16
CA PHE A 48 -3.95 -3.82 -10.74
C PHE A 48 -4.57 -4.44 -11.99
N ARG A 49 -4.80 -5.75 -12.00
CA ARG A 49 -5.51 -6.43 -13.10
C ARG A 49 -6.60 -7.36 -12.59
N ASN A 50 -7.73 -7.32 -13.27
CA ASN A 50 -8.88 -8.20 -13.11
C ASN A 50 -9.25 -8.77 -14.50
N GLY A 51 -8.85 -10.02 -14.77
CA GLY A 51 -8.96 -10.60 -16.12
C GLY A 51 -8.23 -9.76 -17.16
N ASP A 52 -8.94 -9.34 -18.21
CA ASP A 52 -8.42 -8.51 -19.30
C ASP A 52 -8.35 -7.01 -18.95
N GLU A 53 -8.98 -6.61 -17.84
CA GLU A 53 -8.98 -5.22 -17.41
C GLU A 53 -7.79 -4.91 -16.51
N SER A 54 -7.23 -3.72 -16.68
CA SER A 54 -6.13 -3.26 -15.86
C SER A 54 -6.17 -1.76 -15.63
N GLY A 55 -5.48 -1.32 -14.58
CA GLY A 55 -5.23 0.09 -14.34
C GLY A 55 -3.95 0.28 -13.54
N THR A 56 -3.28 1.39 -13.76
CA THR A 56 -2.09 1.78 -13.02
C THR A 56 -2.39 3.03 -12.22
N LEU A 57 -1.94 3.06 -10.95
CA LEU A 57 -1.92 4.27 -10.15
C LEU A 57 -0.50 4.82 -10.12
N ASP A 58 -0.40 6.15 -10.21
CA ASP A 58 0.84 6.88 -9.99
C ASP A 58 0.75 7.54 -8.63
N LEU A 59 1.57 7.08 -7.69
CA LEU A 59 1.63 7.57 -6.31
C LEU A 59 3.01 8.26 -6.10
N PRO A 60 3.11 9.59 -6.33
CA PRO A 60 4.37 10.31 -6.21
C PRO A 60 4.84 10.33 -4.76
N LEU A 61 6.07 9.93 -4.51
CA LEU A 61 6.65 9.92 -3.19
C LEU A 61 6.66 11.34 -2.60
N PRO A 62 6.01 11.57 -1.46
CA PRO A 62 5.97 12.90 -0.85
C PRO A 62 7.33 13.29 -0.28
N ALA A 63 7.57 14.59 -0.17
CA ALA A 63 8.80 15.13 0.45
C ALA A 63 8.94 14.74 1.93
N LYS A 64 7.83 14.40 2.60
CA LYS A 64 7.80 13.95 3.99
C LYS A 64 7.07 12.61 4.08
N MET A 65 7.63 11.71 4.86
CA MET A 65 7.02 10.43 5.23
C MET A 65 6.78 10.44 6.73
N LEU A 66 5.57 10.08 7.16
CA LEU A 66 5.27 9.94 8.59
C LEU A 66 5.65 8.53 9.05
N ARG A 67 6.16 8.45 10.27
CA ARG A 67 6.57 7.20 10.92
C ARG A 67 5.84 7.07 12.25
N TYR A 68 5.31 5.88 12.49
CA TYR A 68 4.73 5.52 13.78
C TYR A 68 5.38 4.24 14.29
N ALA A 69 5.65 4.21 15.58
CA ALA A 69 6.10 3.02 16.28
C ALA A 69 5.46 3.02 17.68
N ALA A 70 4.84 1.91 18.06
CA ALA A 70 4.21 1.76 19.36
C ALA A 70 4.32 0.33 19.87
N ASP A 71 4.58 0.18 21.17
CA ASP A 71 4.25 -1.07 21.85
C ASP A 71 2.73 -1.09 22.06
N ILE A 72 2.07 -2.08 21.45
CA ILE A 72 0.61 -2.25 21.56
C ILE A 72 0.24 -3.28 22.65
N HIS A 73 1.21 -3.68 23.46
CA HIS A 73 1.05 -4.58 24.61
C HIS A 73 0.39 -5.92 24.28
N ASP A 74 0.68 -6.48 23.10
CA ASP A 74 0.14 -7.77 22.66
C ASP A 74 1.06 -8.97 23.01
N GLY A 75 2.06 -8.73 23.85
CA GLY A 75 2.94 -9.76 24.42
C GLY A 75 3.98 -10.34 23.46
N ARG A 76 4.12 -9.81 22.23
CA ARG A 76 5.12 -10.29 21.28
C ARG A 76 6.52 -9.77 21.61
N THR A 77 7.47 -10.70 21.75
CA THR A 77 8.90 -10.42 21.92
C THR A 77 9.71 -11.13 20.83
N LYS A 78 10.97 -10.73 20.63
CA LYS A 78 11.90 -11.45 19.75
C LYS A 78 12.67 -12.50 20.56
N PRO A 79 12.90 -13.72 20.04
CA PRO A 79 13.76 -14.70 20.69
C PRO A 79 15.12 -14.09 21.06
N GLY A 80 15.51 -14.20 22.32
CA GLY A 80 16.78 -13.64 22.83
C GLY A 80 16.73 -12.16 23.24
N TYR A 81 15.59 -11.48 23.12
CA TYR A 81 15.42 -10.09 23.55
C TYR A 81 14.14 -9.92 24.39
N PRO A 82 14.23 -9.45 25.64
CA PRO A 82 13.07 -9.24 26.50
C PRO A 82 12.23 -8.00 26.09
N GLU A 83 12.71 -7.20 25.15
CA GLU A 83 12.05 -5.99 24.67
C GLU A 83 10.83 -6.31 23.80
N PRO A 84 9.76 -5.49 23.89
CA PRO A 84 8.57 -5.67 23.08
C PRO A 84 8.85 -5.41 21.60
N VAL A 85 8.19 -6.17 20.72
CA VAL A 85 8.21 -5.91 19.28
C VAL A 85 7.19 -4.83 18.94
N LEU A 86 7.69 -3.69 18.47
CA LEU A 86 6.88 -2.53 18.17
C LEU A 86 6.03 -2.79 16.92
N TYR A 87 4.75 -2.39 16.98
CA TYR A 87 3.97 -2.14 15.78
C TYR A 87 4.54 -0.91 15.06
N LYS A 88 4.70 -1.00 13.74
CA LYS A 88 5.34 0.05 12.94
C LYS A 88 4.53 0.40 11.71
N GLU A 89 4.57 1.68 11.35
CA GLU A 89 4.00 2.19 10.12
C GLU A 89 4.88 3.22 9.41
N TRP A 90 4.91 3.15 8.09
CA TRP A 90 5.30 4.27 7.22
C TRP A 90 4.09 4.75 6.43
N ARG A 91 3.77 6.05 6.54
CA ARG A 91 2.64 6.66 5.83
C ARG A 91 3.12 7.67 4.79
N PHE A 92 2.55 7.55 3.60
CA PHE A 92 2.77 8.44 2.47
C PHE A 92 1.43 8.99 2.00
N GLU A 93 1.38 10.29 1.76
CA GLU A 93 0.16 10.95 1.30
C GLU A 93 0.48 11.92 0.17
N GLY A 94 -0.40 11.99 -0.81
CA GLY A 94 -0.23 12.87 -1.96
C GLY A 94 -1.43 12.87 -2.89
N GLU A 95 -1.30 13.57 -4.00
CA GLU A 95 -2.25 13.47 -5.10
C GLU A 95 -1.94 12.25 -5.97
N VAL A 96 -2.97 11.61 -6.51
CA VAL A 96 -2.85 10.39 -7.31
C VAL A 96 -3.36 10.64 -8.73
N ASN A 97 -2.64 10.07 -9.69
CA ASN A 97 -3.14 9.89 -11.05
C ASN A 97 -3.44 8.41 -11.29
N GLY A 98 -4.36 8.11 -12.21
CA GLY A 98 -4.75 6.75 -12.50
C GLY A 98 -5.19 6.55 -13.95
N THR A 99 -4.93 5.35 -14.46
CA THR A 99 -5.32 4.90 -15.80
C THR A 99 -6.24 3.69 -15.73
N GLY A 100 -6.82 3.30 -16.86
CA GLY A 100 -7.62 2.08 -16.97
C GLY A 100 -8.81 2.09 -16.01
N VAL A 101 -8.95 1.02 -15.21
CA VAL A 101 -10.06 0.87 -14.24
C VAL A 101 -10.20 2.03 -13.25
N PHE A 102 -9.12 2.79 -12.99
CA PHE A 102 -9.13 3.93 -12.07
C PHE A 102 -9.56 5.25 -12.72
N LYS A 103 -9.52 5.35 -14.05
CA LYS A 103 -9.64 6.62 -14.78
C LYS A 103 -10.93 7.38 -14.47
N ALA A 104 -12.04 6.67 -14.22
CA ALA A 104 -13.34 7.27 -13.96
C ALA A 104 -13.44 7.95 -12.57
N GLY A 105 -12.74 7.41 -11.58
CA GLY A 105 -12.73 7.92 -10.20
C GLY A 105 -11.70 9.01 -9.94
N ILE A 106 -10.59 9.01 -10.68
CA ILE A 106 -9.52 10.00 -10.51
C ILE A 106 -9.93 11.34 -11.14
N THR A 107 -10.09 12.34 -10.28
CA THR A 107 -10.35 13.75 -10.64
C THR A 107 -9.26 14.66 -10.06
N PRO A 108 -9.14 15.93 -10.50
CA PRO A 108 -8.20 16.86 -9.88
C PRO A 108 -8.35 16.91 -8.36
N ARG A 109 -7.23 16.84 -7.63
CA ARG A 109 -7.16 16.76 -6.15
C ARG A 109 -7.66 15.44 -5.54
N THR A 110 -7.78 14.37 -6.31
CA THR A 110 -7.93 13.02 -5.75
C THR A 110 -6.63 12.65 -5.04
N LYS A 111 -6.75 12.16 -3.81
CA LYS A 111 -5.63 11.87 -2.92
C LYS A 111 -5.46 10.38 -2.71
N TYR A 112 -4.24 10.00 -2.36
CA TYR A 112 -3.94 8.69 -1.81
C TYR A 112 -3.34 8.80 -0.41
N VAL A 113 -3.57 7.76 0.39
CA VAL A 113 -2.83 7.45 1.61
C VAL A 113 -2.32 6.03 1.47
N LEU A 114 -1.00 5.85 1.43
CA LEU A 114 -0.33 4.56 1.40
C LEU A 114 0.32 4.33 2.76
N VAL A 115 -0.06 3.25 3.44
CA VAL A 115 0.49 2.85 4.73
C VAL A 115 1.18 1.51 4.56
N PHE A 116 2.48 1.43 4.87
CA PHE A 116 3.17 0.16 5.07
C PHE A 116 3.13 -0.17 6.55
N GLN A 117 2.79 -1.41 6.89
CA GLN A 117 2.56 -1.87 8.25
C GLN A 117 3.36 -3.13 8.54
N GLY A 118 3.83 -3.24 9.77
CA GLY A 118 4.52 -4.43 10.22
C GLY A 118 5.03 -4.31 11.65
N ARG A 119 6.11 -5.05 11.94
CA ARG A 119 6.62 -5.24 13.29
C ARG A 119 8.14 -5.33 13.31
N GLY A 120 8.74 -4.62 14.26
CA GLY A 120 10.19 -4.49 14.33
C GLY A 120 10.70 -4.13 15.71
N ASN A 121 12.02 -3.97 15.78
CA ASN A 121 12.64 -3.29 16.92
C ASN A 121 12.61 -1.76 16.68
N SER A 122 13.37 -1.02 17.47
CA SER A 122 13.50 0.44 17.36
C SER A 122 14.21 0.92 16.09
N CYS A 123 14.90 0.06 15.34
CA CYS A 123 15.58 0.44 14.10
C CYS A 123 14.59 0.56 12.94
N ASP A 124 14.71 1.59 12.10
CA ASP A 124 13.81 1.80 10.95
C ASP A 124 14.23 1.02 9.70
N GLY A 125 13.98 -0.30 9.70
CA GLY A 125 14.20 -1.20 8.57
C GLY A 125 12.99 -1.36 7.64
N ALA A 126 13.23 -1.53 6.34
CA ALA A 126 12.19 -1.87 5.37
C ALA A 126 11.68 -3.33 5.56
N GLU A 127 12.53 -4.18 6.10
CA GLU A 127 12.30 -5.59 6.43
C GLU A 127 11.27 -5.80 7.55
N ASP A 128 10.99 -4.77 8.34
CA ASP A 128 9.97 -4.84 9.39
C ASP A 128 8.54 -4.79 8.84
N PHE A 129 8.35 -4.33 7.60
CA PHE A 129 7.03 -4.18 6.98
C PHE A 129 6.64 -5.42 6.20
N THR A 130 5.42 -5.89 6.40
CA THR A 130 4.89 -7.12 5.78
C THR A 130 3.57 -6.89 5.05
N HIS A 131 2.84 -5.82 5.39
CA HIS A 131 1.53 -5.51 4.82
C HIS A 131 1.47 -4.07 4.37
N TRP A 132 0.48 -3.76 3.54
CA TRP A 132 0.19 -2.41 3.11
C TRP A 132 -1.31 -2.17 2.98
N GLN A 133 -1.69 -0.91 3.14
CA GLN A 133 -3.01 -0.38 2.84
C GLN A 133 -2.85 0.83 1.92
N LEU A 134 -3.65 0.88 0.86
CA LEU A 134 -3.77 2.04 -0.03
C LEU A 134 -5.21 2.54 -0.02
N LYS A 135 -5.45 3.71 0.55
CA LYS A 135 -6.75 4.40 0.47
C LYS A 135 -6.71 5.45 -0.62
N ILE A 136 -7.72 5.47 -1.49
CA ILE A 136 -7.94 6.53 -2.48
C ILE A 136 -9.19 7.30 -2.09
N THR A 137 -9.09 8.63 -2.07
CA THR A 137 -10.22 9.50 -1.68
C THR A 137 -10.29 10.73 -2.57
N GLY A 138 -11.48 11.03 -3.06
CA GLY A 138 -11.77 12.18 -3.90
C GLY A 138 -13.26 12.32 -4.16
N LYS A 139 -13.65 13.32 -4.95
CA LYS A 139 -15.07 13.60 -5.26
C LYS A 139 -15.80 12.39 -5.87
N LYS A 140 -15.07 11.58 -6.65
CA LYS A 140 -15.59 10.41 -7.37
C LYS A 140 -14.92 9.10 -6.94
N ALA A 141 -14.13 9.09 -5.87
CA ALA A 141 -13.38 7.92 -5.43
C ALA A 141 -13.44 7.78 -3.91
N ASP A 142 -13.88 6.64 -3.41
CA ASP A 142 -13.69 6.25 -2.01
C ASP A 142 -13.61 4.72 -1.92
N TYR A 143 -12.38 4.22 -1.86
CA TYR A 143 -12.09 2.80 -1.76
C TYR A 143 -10.70 2.59 -1.17
N SER A 144 -10.49 1.40 -0.62
CA SER A 144 -9.19 0.99 -0.08
C SER A 144 -8.77 -0.35 -0.66
N PHE A 145 -7.47 -0.52 -0.86
CA PHE A 145 -6.85 -1.79 -1.16
C PHE A 145 -5.95 -2.23 -0.02
N TYR A 146 -5.89 -3.53 0.20
CA TYR A 146 -5.01 -4.16 1.17
C TYR A 146 -4.19 -5.23 0.50
N GLY A 147 -3.00 -5.50 1.02
CA GLY A 147 -2.22 -6.63 0.56
C GLY A 147 -0.95 -6.82 1.36
N GLU A 148 -0.21 -7.85 0.97
CA GLU A 148 1.10 -8.16 1.53
C GLU A 148 2.21 -7.47 0.72
N LEU A 149 3.33 -7.23 1.37
CA LEU A 149 4.59 -6.89 0.71
C LEU A 149 5.28 -8.18 0.26
N GLY A 150 5.91 -8.13 -0.90
CA GLY A 150 6.74 -9.22 -1.40
C GLY A 150 8.04 -9.32 -0.61
N ALA A 151 8.70 -10.49 -0.71
CA ALA A 151 10.01 -10.69 -0.08
C ALA A 151 11.00 -9.59 -0.53
N PRO A 152 11.77 -9.01 0.41
CA PRO A 152 12.82 -8.06 0.06
C PRO A 152 13.86 -8.76 -0.83
N VAL A 153 14.36 -8.07 -1.84
CA VAL A 153 15.46 -8.62 -2.65
C VAL A 153 16.73 -8.58 -1.80
N PRO A 154 17.43 -9.72 -1.62
CA PRO A 154 18.74 -9.70 -1.00
C PRO A 154 19.64 -8.74 -1.79
N GLU A 155 20.34 -7.83 -1.11
CA GLU A 155 21.39 -7.07 -1.77
C GLU A 155 22.35 -8.08 -2.42
N LYS A 156 22.58 -7.97 -3.73
CA LYS A 156 23.69 -8.69 -4.34
C LYS A 156 24.93 -8.22 -3.58
N GLN A 157 25.56 -9.14 -2.82
CA GLN A 157 26.92 -8.92 -2.33
C GLN A 157 27.76 -8.63 -3.57
N ASN A 158 28.31 -7.42 -3.64
CA ASN A 158 29.33 -7.11 -4.63
C ASN A 158 30.52 -8.02 -4.32
N GLU A 159 30.77 -9.01 -5.18
CA GLU A 159 32.11 -9.57 -5.37
C GLU A 159 33.02 -8.54 -6.04
#